data_AF-A0A1I3X047-F1
#
_entry.id   AF-A0A1I3X047-F1
#
_cell.length_a   1.000
_cell.length_b   1.000
_cell.length_c   1.000
_cell.angle_alpha   90.00
_cell.angle_beta   90.00
_cell.angle_gamma   90.00
#
_symmetry.space_group_name_H-M   'P 1'
#
loop_
_entity.id
_entity.type
_entity.pdbx_description
1 polymer ?
#
loop_
_entity_poly.entity_id
_entity_poly.type
_entity_poly.pdbx_seq_one_letter_code
_entity_poly.pdbx_strand_id
1 'polypeptide(L)'
;FLRLFNHYAEFNRPLSRHIQRHIDGIMQVEENLIDRMKLGNPIRGHLLSLTLNPDGYANPGEMYRFCRLIHEAMACFVSQSTFVKLDVSTPNQKILWEFKEVYGSRMEM
;
A
#
# COMPACT_ATOMS: atom_id res chain seq x y z
N PHE A 1 -3.11 10.47 5.36
CA PHE A 1 -3.43 10.55 3.92
C PHE A 1 -4.70 9.78 3.56
N LEU A 2 -4.79 8.46 3.75
CA LEU A 2 -5.95 7.64 3.32
C LEU A 2 -7.33 8.15 3.78
N ARG A 3 -7.42 8.74 4.97
CA ARG A 3 -8.67 9.31 5.51
C ARG A 3 -9.26 10.44 4.64
N LEU A 4 -8.44 11.11 3.83
CA LEU A 4 -8.91 12.16 2.90
C LEU A 4 -9.85 11.62 1.82
N PHE A 5 -9.75 10.33 1.49
CA PHE A 5 -10.62 9.69 0.48
C PHE A 5 -11.98 9.24 1.04
N ASN A 6 -12.23 9.42 2.34
CA ASN A 6 -13.52 9.12 2.94
C ASN A 6 -14.49 10.31 2.84
N HIS A 7 -15.09 10.52 1.67
CA HIS A 7 -16.08 11.57 1.44
C HIS A 7 -17.52 11.18 1.84
N TYR A 8 -17.71 9.97 2.37
CA TYR A 8 -19.03 9.40 2.63
C TYR A 8 -19.57 9.65 4.04
N ALA A 9 -18.84 10.39 4.88
CA ALA A 9 -19.18 10.59 6.29
C ALA A 9 -20.61 11.13 6.49
N GLU A 10 -21.05 12.04 5.61
CA GLU A 10 -22.35 12.71 5.71
C GLU A 10 -23.45 11.99 4.91
N PHE A 11 -23.09 11.39 3.77
CA PHE A 11 -24.06 10.84 2.80
C PHE A 11 -24.27 9.32 2.92
N ASN A 12 -23.28 8.57 3.41
CA ASN A 12 -23.34 7.11 3.53
C ASN A 12 -22.50 6.63 4.73
N ARG A 13 -23.11 6.70 5.92
CA ARG A 13 -22.48 6.31 7.19
C ARG A 13 -21.99 4.85 7.21
N PRO A 14 -22.73 3.85 6.70
CA PRO A 14 -22.22 2.47 6.61
C PRO A 14 -20.92 2.36 5.81
N LEU A 15 -20.87 2.99 4.62
CA LEU A 15 -19.68 2.97 3.77
C LEU A 15 -18.51 3.73 4.41
N SER A 16 -18.76 4.88 5.02
CA SER A 16 -17.74 5.63 5.76
C SER A 16 -17.12 4.80 6.88
N ARG A 17 -17.94 4.14 7.71
CA ARG A 17 -17.44 3.26 8.77
C ARG A 17 -16.65 2.08 8.23
N HIS A 18 -17.07 1.54 7.09
CA HIS A 18 -16.35 0.47 6.42
C HIS A 18 -14.95 0.91 6.00
N ILE A 19 -14.83 2.05 5.32
CA ILE A 19 -13.54 2.63 4.92
C ILE A 19 -12.67 2.94 6.15
N GLN A 20 -13.25 3.54 7.19
CA GLN A 20 -12.54 3.82 8.44
C GLN A 20 -12.00 2.54 9.07
N ARG A 21 -12.81 1.47 9.14
CA ARG A 21 -12.37 0.19 9.70
C ARG A 21 -11.18 -0.42 8.96
N HIS A 22 -11.14 -0.33 7.62
CA HIS A 22 -9.98 -0.76 6.82
C HIS A 22 -8.73 0.06 7.16
N ILE A 23 -8.87 1.40 7.21
CA ILE A 23 -7.76 2.31 7.52
C ILE A 23 -7.24 2.06 8.94
N ASP A 24 -8.13 1.93 9.91
CA ASP A 24 -7.79 1.68 11.31
C ASP A 24 -7.25 0.26 11.53
N GLY A 25 -7.46 -0.64 10.56
CA GLY A 25 -6.82 -1.95 10.49
C GLY A 25 -5.34 -1.92 10.09
N ILE A 26 -4.79 -0.78 9.68
CA ILE A 26 -3.35 -0.61 9.46
C ILE A 26 -2.67 -0.40 10.81
N MET A 27 -1.88 -1.38 11.25
CA MET A 27 -1.18 -1.31 12.53
C MET A 27 0.17 -0.61 12.43
N GLN A 28 0.90 -0.87 11.34
CA GLN A 28 2.26 -0.37 11.15
C GLN A 28 2.54 -0.16 9.68
N VAL A 29 3.30 0.90 9.40
CA VAL A 29 3.82 1.26 8.09
C VAL A 29 5.30 1.51 8.26
N GLU A 30 6.13 0.74 7.57
CA GLU A 30 7.56 0.97 7.51
C GLU A 30 7.99 1.20 6.08
N GLU A 31 8.99 2.06 5.90
CA GLU A 31 9.63 2.31 4.62
C GLU A 31 11.11 1.94 4.73
N ASN A 32 11.58 1.17 3.75
CA ASN A 32 12.99 0.83 3.62
C ASN A 32 13.46 1.15 2.20
N LEU A 33 14.67 1.69 2.08
CA LEU A 33 15.31 1.87 0.78
C LEU A 33 15.88 0.54 0.29
N ILE A 34 15.58 0.19 -0.96
CA ILE A 34 16.10 -1.01 -1.62
C ILE A 34 16.60 -0.65 -3.01
N ASP A 35 17.78 -1.12 -3.41
CA ASP A 35 18.30 -0.83 -4.75
C ASP A 35 18.11 -2.05 -5.69
N ARG A 36 17.86 -1.76 -6.98
CA ARG A 36 17.76 -2.76 -8.04
C ARG A 36 18.56 -2.33 -9.27
N MET A 37 19.11 -3.29 -9.98
CA MET A 37 19.70 -3.07 -11.30
C MET A 37 18.64 -3.27 -12.38
N LYS A 38 18.39 -2.25 -13.20
CA LYS A 38 17.49 -2.34 -14.36
C LYS A 38 18.19 -1.82 -15.60
N LEU A 39 18.34 -2.69 -16.61
CA LEU A 39 19.03 -2.37 -17.86
C LEU A 39 20.43 -1.75 -17.64
N GLY A 40 21.18 -2.29 -16.67
CA GLY A 40 22.53 -1.81 -16.34
C GLY A 40 22.60 -0.56 -15.47
N ASN A 41 21.46 0.06 -15.13
CA ASN A 41 21.41 1.24 -14.26
C ASN A 41 20.91 0.87 -12.86
N PRO A 42 21.52 1.41 -11.78
CA PRO A 42 20.96 1.32 -10.44
C PRO A 42 19.71 2.20 -10.36
N ILE A 43 18.61 1.64 -9.88
CA ILE A 43 17.36 2.34 -9.60
C ILE A 43 17.07 2.18 -8.12
N ARG A 44 16.80 3.31 -7.46
CA ARG A 44 16.43 3.33 -6.04
C ARG A 44 14.97 2.98 -5.87
N GLY A 45 14.70 2.10 -4.93
CA GLY A 45 13.38 1.61 -4.60
C GLY A 45 12.97 1.96 -3.19
N HIS A 46 11.66 2.09 -3.02
CA HIS A 46 11.01 2.27 -1.73
C HIS A 46 10.19 1.01 -1.44
N LEU A 47 10.64 0.22 -0.47
CA LEU A 47 9.89 -0.91 0.07
C LEU A 47 9.00 -0.40 1.19
N LEU A 48 7.69 -0.41 0.97
CA LEU A 48 6.70 -0.22 2.01
C LEU A 48 6.30 -1.58 2.58
N SER A 49 6.48 -1.72 3.89
CA SER A 49 6.01 -2.88 4.66
C SER A 49 4.78 -2.48 5.45
N LEU A 50 3.65 -3.13 5.18
CA LEU A 50 2.39 -2.90 5.89
C LEU A 50 2.05 -4.08 6.80
N THR A 51 1.88 -3.80 8.09
CA THR A 51 1.31 -4.76 9.04
C THR A 51 -0.16 -4.45 9.24
N LEU A 52 -1.03 -5.40 8.90
CA LEU A 52 -2.49 -5.24 9.03
C LEU A 52 -3.05 -6.11 10.15
N ASN A 53 -4.03 -5.57 10.89
CA ASN A 53 -4.87 -6.33 11.80
C ASN A 53 -6.00 -7.03 11.02
N PRO A 54 -6.03 -8.38 10.93
CA PRO A 54 -7.10 -9.11 10.24
C PRO A 54 -8.51 -8.78 10.74
N ASP A 55 -8.67 -8.42 12.02
CA ASP A 55 -9.97 -8.09 12.63
C ASP A 55 -10.58 -6.79 12.06
N GLY A 56 -9.78 -5.98 11.37
CA GLY A 56 -10.23 -4.81 10.62
C GLY A 56 -11.04 -5.16 9.37
N TYR A 57 -11.01 -6.41 8.92
CA TYR A 57 -11.53 -6.86 7.63
C TYR A 57 -12.57 -7.96 7.82
N ALA A 58 -13.56 -8.04 6.93
CA ALA A 58 -14.60 -9.07 7.02
C ALA A 58 -14.08 -10.47 6.66
N ASN A 59 -13.07 -10.55 5.78
CA ASN A 59 -12.43 -11.79 5.34
C ASN A 59 -11.07 -11.49 4.66
N PRO A 60 -10.21 -12.51 4.44
CA PRO A 60 -8.92 -12.32 3.79
C PRO A 60 -8.99 -11.73 2.37
N GLY A 61 -10.05 -12.04 1.62
CA GLY A 61 -10.23 -11.51 0.26
C GLY A 61 -10.49 -10.00 0.26
N GLU A 62 -11.23 -9.50 1.24
CA GLU A 62 -11.44 -8.08 1.44
C GLU A 62 -10.15 -7.36 1.85
N MET A 63 -9.40 -7.95 2.79
CA MET A 63 -8.08 -7.46 3.17
C MET A 63 -7.14 -7.35 1.97
N TYR A 64 -7.08 -8.39 1.13
CA TYR A 64 -6.28 -8.37 -0.09
C TYR A 64 -6.71 -7.26 -1.07
N ARG A 65 -8.02 -7.02 -1.24
CA ARG A 65 -8.51 -5.93 -2.10
C ARG A 65 -8.07 -4.56 -1.60
N PHE A 66 -8.08 -4.35 -0.29
CA PHE A 66 -7.59 -3.11 0.32
C PHE A 66 -6.07 -2.94 0.07
N CYS A 67 -5.28 -4.00 0.27
CA CYS A 67 -3.85 -3.98 -0.04
C CYS A 67 -3.57 -3.67 -1.51
N ARG A 68 -4.36 -4.27 -2.42
CA ARG A 68 -4.25 -4.02 -3.86
C ARG A 68 -4.58 -2.56 -4.19
N LEU A 69 -5.59 -1.97 -3.56
CA LEU A 69 -5.88 -0.53 -3.72
C LEU A 69 -4.68 0.32 -3.30
N ILE A 70 -4.04 0.00 -2.16
CA ILE A 70 -2.84 0.72 -1.72
C ILE A 70 -1.69 0.55 -2.72
N HIS A 71 -1.45 -0.67 -3.22
CA HIS A 71 -0.43 -0.95 -4.23
C HIS A 71 -0.63 -0.11 -5.50
N GLU A 72 -1.85 -0.02 -6.01
CA GLU A 72 -2.17 0.80 -7.18
C GLU A 72 -2.02 2.30 -6.88
N ALA A 73 -2.43 2.76 -5.68
CA ALA A 73 -2.26 4.15 -5.27
C ALA A 73 -0.77 4.54 -5.12
N MET A 74 0.07 3.60 -4.69
CA MET A 74 1.52 3.81 -4.59
C MET A 74 2.18 4.12 -5.94
N ALA A 75 1.62 3.60 -7.04
CA ALA A 75 2.10 3.88 -8.39
C ALA A 75 2.06 5.39 -8.74
N CYS A 76 1.22 6.18 -8.06
CA CYS A 76 1.15 7.62 -8.27
C CYS A 76 2.33 8.39 -7.66
N PHE A 77 3.11 7.76 -6.77
CA PHE A 77 4.21 8.40 -6.03
C PHE A 77 5.61 8.05 -6.56
N VAL A 78 5.73 7.27 -7.64
CA VAL A 78 7.02 6.96 -8.28
C VAL A 78 7.41 7.93 -9.39
N SER A 79 8.71 8.23 -9.50
CA SER A 79 9.34 8.96 -10.61
C SER A 79 10.13 8.02 -11.52
N GLN A 80 10.64 8.52 -12.65
CA GLN A 80 11.39 7.71 -13.62
C GLN A 80 12.67 7.07 -13.04
N SER A 81 13.25 7.68 -12.01
CA SER A 81 14.47 7.22 -11.34
C SER A 81 14.19 6.30 -10.14
N THR A 82 12.92 6.02 -9.84
CA THR A 82 12.52 5.27 -8.64
C THR A 82 11.51 4.15 -8.93
N PHE A 83 11.42 3.20 -7.99
CA PHE A 83 10.36 2.20 -7.97
C PHE A 83 9.80 2.03 -6.56
N VAL A 84 8.61 1.44 -6.44
CA VAL A 84 8.02 1.07 -5.16
C VAL A 84 7.72 -0.42 -5.11
N LYS A 85 7.85 -1.03 -3.92
CA LYS A 85 7.41 -2.40 -3.62
C LYS A 85 6.52 -2.34 -2.38
N LEU A 86 5.48 -3.18 -2.36
CA LEU A 86 4.60 -3.33 -1.21
C LEU A 86 4.66 -4.77 -0.70
N ASP A 87 5.09 -4.94 0.54
CA ASP A 87 5.00 -6.21 1.27
C ASP A 87 3.98 -6.06 2.40
N VAL A 88 3.08 -7.05 2.53
CA VAL A 88 2.01 -7.04 3.52
C VAL A 88 2.12 -8.23 4.44
N SER A 89 2.03 -7.99 5.74
CA SER A 89 2.05 -8.99 6.80
C SER A 89 0.93 -8.77 7.82
N THR A 90 0.79 -9.73 8.73
CA THR A 90 0.01 -9.59 9.97
C THR A 90 0.98 -9.70 11.15
N PRO A 91 0.61 -9.26 12.37
CA PRO A 91 1.53 -9.20 13.51
C PRO A 91 2.26 -10.51 13.84
N ASN A 92 1.69 -11.66 13.47
CA ASN A 92 2.20 -12.99 13.82
C ASN A 92 2.71 -13.79 12.61
N GLN A 93 2.74 -13.21 11.40
CA GLN A 93 3.13 -13.92 10.18
C GLN A 93 4.24 -13.15 9.45
N LYS A 94 5.17 -13.88 8.81
CA LYS A 94 6.31 -13.28 8.10
C LYS A 94 5.87 -12.31 7.00
N ILE A 95 5.29 -12.83 5.92
CA ILE A 95 4.73 -12.04 4.81
C ILE A 95 3.55 -12.83 4.26
N LEU A 96 2.42 -12.16 4.06
CA LEU A 96 1.22 -12.72 3.42
C LEU A 96 1.22 -12.49 1.92
N TRP A 97 1.51 -11.26 1.50
CA TRP A 97 1.48 -10.86 0.11
C TRP A 97 2.66 -9.96 -0.23
N GLU A 98 3.39 -10.36 -1.26
CA GLU A 98 4.41 -9.54 -1.91
C GLU A 98 3.87 -9.06 -3.24
N PHE A 99 3.63 -7.75 -3.34
CA PHE A 99 3.19 -7.16 -4.60
C PHE A 99 4.39 -6.90 -5.52
N LYS A 100 4.13 -6.91 -6.82
CA LYS A 100 5.17 -6.65 -7.83
C LYS A 100 5.68 -5.22 -7.70
N GLU A 101 6.97 -5.04 -7.98
CA GLU A 101 7.61 -3.73 -8.07
C GLU A 101 6.93 -2.89 -9.16
N VAL A 102 6.64 -1.63 -8.83
CA VAL A 102 6.07 -0.64 -9.76
C VAL A 102 7.14 0.40 -10.04
N TYR A 103 7.57 0.45 -11.30
CA TYR A 103 8.58 1.40 -11.77
C TYR A 103 7.88 2.64 -12.32
N GLY A 104 8.35 3.82 -11.92
CA GLY A 104 7.82 5.06 -12.48
C GLY A 104 8.25 5.28 -13.92
N SER A 105 7.38 5.91 -14.70
CA SER A 105 7.65 6.40 -16.06
C SER A 105 7.59 7.92 -16.16
N ARG A 106 7.23 8.60 -15.06
CA ARG A 106 7.08 10.06 -15.00
C ARG A 106 8.45 10.74 -14.97
N MET A 107 8.76 11.51 -16.01
CA MET A 107 9.93 12.39 -16.05
C MET A 107 9.93 13.34 -14.85
N GLU A 108 11.09 13.53 -14.25
CA GLU A 108 11.29 14.54 -13.21
C GLU A 108 11.28 15.93 -13.87
N MET A 109 10.53 16.88 -13.30
CA MET A 109 10.41 18.27 -13.81
C MET A 109 11.59 19.12 -13.37
#